data_AF-A0A3D2UXK3-F1
#
_entry.id   AF-A0A3D2UXK3-F1
#
_cell.length_a   1.000
_cell.length_b   1.000
_cell.length_c   1.000
_cell.angle_alpha   90.00
_cell.angle_beta   90.00
_cell.angle_gamma   90.00
#
_symmetry.space_group_name_H-M   'P 1'
#
loop_
_entity.id
_entity.type
_entity.pdbx_description
1 polymer ?
#
loop_
_entity_poly.entity_id
_entity_poly.type
_entity_poly.pdbx_seq_one_letter_code
_entity_poly.pdbx_strand_id
1 'polypeptide(L)'
;MDSAKVDSDTVLQSSRSAFKVFQQEKVVTMADSQAKSNAAMLEASNTFEISQQDYKQDSKIIAQNLKAGIKETRDSMKRMQKGQKRDSKNSRRDVLAALNKAKNKRLAELKRGSVRKKLSKKKALRPKRKRIQKPKPEVVDRKTIKIKEIEKKPKQEKAVEDEAELVVASLPDAPVKSSEESPQAKLSRFSKNISSLKNNLKNTNGNPEALLAKLGDAYLEAQRFMNSQTDTEERQNLLDLSDNRDLLLGSYEQAAWAYKLALTFNRKNAETHLKIGKIYDEMEDGRNALMYTKLAHQIFKRNHNSRQMEATQSFIDLLTTKYENKSGKKGA
;
A
#
# COMPACT_ATOMS: atom_id res chain seq x y z
N MET A 1 19.58 -48.64 90.75
CA MET A 1 18.77 -47.52 90.20
C MET A 1 19.12 -47.23 88.74
N ASP A 2 19.66 -48.20 88.00
CA ASP A 2 20.55 -47.90 86.87
C ASP A 2 19.93 -48.21 85.50
N SER A 3 18.93 -49.10 85.44
CA SER A 3 18.19 -49.43 84.21
C SER A 3 17.51 -48.23 83.57
N ALA A 4 16.87 -47.36 84.36
CA ALA A 4 16.17 -46.17 83.85
C ALA A 4 17.10 -45.12 83.19
N LYS A 5 18.40 -45.13 83.51
CA LYS A 5 19.39 -44.25 82.83
C LYS A 5 19.79 -44.80 81.46
N VAL A 6 20.01 -46.12 81.37
CA VAL A 6 20.41 -46.80 80.13
C VAL A 6 19.34 -46.63 79.03
N ASP A 7 18.06 -46.70 79.38
CA ASP A 7 16.96 -46.45 78.43
C ASP A 7 16.93 -44.97 77.96
N SER A 8 17.24 -44.02 78.85
CA SER A 8 17.26 -42.59 78.48
C SER A 8 18.41 -42.23 77.54
N ASP A 9 19.60 -42.80 77.74
CA ASP A 9 20.77 -42.55 76.89
C ASP A 9 20.62 -43.21 75.51
N THR A 10 20.02 -44.39 75.43
CA THR A 10 19.75 -45.07 74.15
C THR A 10 18.69 -44.33 73.31
N VAL A 11 17.63 -43.80 73.93
CA VAL A 11 16.64 -42.93 73.26
C VAL A 11 17.27 -41.61 72.78
N LEU A 12 18.17 -41.01 73.56
CA LEU A 12 18.92 -39.82 73.17
C LEU A 12 19.89 -40.09 72.01
N GLN A 13 20.57 -41.24 72.00
CA GLN A 13 21.43 -41.65 70.88
C GLN A 13 20.62 -41.91 69.61
N SER A 14 19.47 -42.59 69.70
CA SER A 14 18.56 -42.83 68.58
C SER A 14 18.00 -41.53 67.99
N SER A 15 17.65 -40.57 68.84
CA SER A 15 17.18 -39.24 68.41
C SER A 15 18.31 -38.45 67.71
N ARG A 16 19.56 -38.56 68.19
CA ARG A 16 20.74 -37.94 67.56
C ARG A 16 21.12 -38.58 66.22
N SER A 17 20.94 -39.90 66.06
CA SER A 17 21.19 -40.57 64.76
C SER A 17 20.10 -40.23 63.75
N ALA A 18 18.82 -40.26 64.14
CA ALA A 18 17.71 -39.84 63.29
C ALA A 18 17.86 -38.39 62.80
N PHE A 19 18.26 -37.45 63.67
CA PHE A 19 18.54 -36.06 63.28
C PHE A 19 19.70 -35.93 62.30
N LYS A 20 20.75 -36.76 62.40
CA LYS A 20 21.85 -36.80 61.43
C LYS A 20 21.40 -37.32 60.06
N VAL A 21 20.55 -38.37 60.02
CA VAL A 21 19.98 -38.88 58.77
C VAL A 21 19.12 -37.81 58.10
N PHE A 22 18.24 -37.14 58.85
CA PHE A 22 17.43 -36.03 58.33
C PHE A 22 18.28 -34.86 57.78
N GLN A 23 19.39 -34.51 58.44
CA GLN A 23 20.34 -33.51 57.93
C GLN A 23 20.98 -33.97 56.60
N GLN A 24 21.35 -35.24 56.46
CA GLN A 24 21.91 -35.80 55.23
C GLN A 24 20.89 -35.83 54.09
N GLU A 25 19.66 -36.31 54.33
CA GLU A 25 18.57 -36.28 53.36
C GLU A 25 18.26 -34.86 52.88
N LYS A 26 18.27 -33.87 53.79
CA LYS A 26 18.09 -32.46 53.44
C LYS A 26 19.22 -31.95 52.52
N VAL A 27 20.46 -32.35 52.74
CA VAL A 27 21.58 -31.96 51.85
C VAL A 27 21.45 -32.61 50.47
N VAL A 28 21.12 -33.90 50.41
CA VAL A 28 20.93 -34.64 49.14
C VAL A 28 19.76 -34.07 48.32
N THR A 29 18.60 -33.87 48.95
CA THR A 29 17.41 -33.31 48.28
C THR A 29 17.61 -31.87 47.77
N MET A 30 18.38 -31.05 48.49
CA MET A 30 18.78 -29.72 48.03
C MET A 30 19.76 -29.79 46.85
N ALA A 31 20.74 -30.70 46.87
CA ALA A 31 21.68 -30.90 45.77
C ALA A 31 20.98 -31.39 44.49
N ASP A 32 20.08 -32.37 44.60
CA ASP A 32 19.28 -32.87 43.48
C ASP A 32 18.37 -31.79 42.89
N SER A 33 17.80 -30.93 43.73
CA SER A 33 16.97 -29.80 43.30
C SER A 33 17.78 -28.75 42.53
N GLN A 34 19.00 -28.44 43.01
CA GLN A 34 19.93 -27.56 42.30
C GLN A 34 20.40 -28.16 40.97
N ALA A 35 20.72 -29.46 40.93
CA ALA A 35 21.11 -30.15 39.71
C ALA A 35 19.99 -30.12 38.64
N LYS A 36 18.75 -30.40 39.04
CA LYS A 36 17.57 -30.32 38.16
C LYS A 36 17.31 -28.89 37.66
N SER A 37 17.44 -27.89 38.55
CA SER A 37 17.28 -26.47 38.18
C SER A 37 18.35 -26.03 37.17
N ASN A 38 19.62 -26.40 37.39
CA ASN A 38 20.71 -26.10 36.47
C ASN A 38 20.54 -26.77 35.10
N ALA A 39 20.08 -28.03 35.07
CA ALA A 39 19.77 -28.74 33.82
C ALA A 39 18.65 -28.04 33.03
N ALA A 40 17.55 -27.66 33.69
CA ALA A 40 16.44 -26.93 33.07
C ALA A 40 16.88 -25.55 32.54
N MET A 41 17.75 -24.84 33.26
CA MET A 41 18.32 -23.56 32.81
C MET A 41 19.21 -23.71 31.57
N LEU A 42 20.00 -24.79 31.48
CA LEU A 42 20.81 -25.09 30.30
C LEU A 42 19.94 -25.45 29.08
N GLU A 43 18.88 -26.24 29.28
CA GLU A 43 17.91 -26.58 28.22
C GLU A 43 17.16 -25.34 27.72
N ALA A 44 16.71 -24.47 28.63
CA ALA A 44 16.09 -23.18 28.31
C ALA A 44 17.07 -22.25 27.56
N SER A 45 18.35 -22.22 27.95
CA SER A 45 19.38 -21.43 27.25
C SER A 45 19.62 -21.93 25.82
N ASN A 46 19.73 -23.26 25.64
CA ASN A 46 19.97 -23.87 24.34
C ASN A 46 18.77 -23.67 23.39
N THR A 47 17.55 -23.86 23.88
CA THR A 47 16.33 -23.62 23.09
C THR A 47 16.15 -22.16 22.71
N PHE A 48 16.47 -21.23 23.61
CA PHE A 48 16.50 -19.79 23.31
C PHE A 48 17.56 -19.44 22.26
N GLU A 49 18.77 -20.02 22.32
CA GLU A 49 19.81 -19.78 21.33
C GLU A 49 19.41 -20.29 19.93
N ILE A 50 18.86 -21.51 19.85
CA ILE A 50 18.34 -22.08 18.60
C ILE A 50 17.24 -21.18 18.02
N SER A 51 16.24 -20.79 18.82
CA SER A 51 15.17 -19.88 18.40
C SER A 51 15.71 -18.53 17.88
N GLN A 52 16.75 -17.99 18.52
CA GLN A 52 17.43 -16.78 18.06
C GLN A 52 18.18 -16.97 16.72
N GLN A 53 18.72 -18.15 16.46
CA GLN A 53 19.38 -18.47 15.19
C GLN A 53 18.34 -18.65 14.08
N ASP A 54 17.25 -19.36 14.33
CA ASP A 54 16.14 -19.58 13.38
C ASP A 54 15.52 -18.24 12.98
N TYR A 55 15.20 -17.36 13.94
CA TYR A 55 14.71 -16.01 13.66
C TYR A 55 15.67 -15.19 12.76
N LYS A 56 16.99 -15.34 12.94
CA LYS A 56 18.01 -14.69 12.08
C LYS A 56 18.07 -15.31 10.68
N GLN A 57 17.73 -16.58 10.51
CA GLN A 57 17.62 -17.22 9.20
C GLN A 57 16.33 -16.82 8.48
N ASP A 58 15.18 -16.89 9.16
CA ASP A 58 13.87 -16.55 8.60
C ASP A 58 13.80 -15.08 8.19
N SER A 59 14.23 -14.16 9.05
CA SER A 59 14.30 -12.73 8.70
C SER A 59 15.20 -12.46 7.48
N LYS A 60 16.28 -13.23 7.30
CA LYS A 60 17.17 -13.17 6.13
C LYS A 60 16.48 -13.73 4.87
N ILE A 61 15.72 -14.82 4.97
CA ILE A 61 14.92 -15.40 3.87
C ILE A 61 13.81 -14.42 3.45
N ILE A 62 13.07 -13.88 4.41
CA ILE A 62 12.02 -12.87 4.19
C ILE A 62 12.60 -11.63 3.50
N ALA A 63 13.75 -11.12 3.96
CA ALA A 63 14.43 -9.99 3.34
C ALA A 63 14.91 -10.28 1.89
N GLN A 64 15.35 -11.52 1.60
CA GLN A 64 15.70 -11.94 0.24
C GLN A 64 14.47 -12.03 -0.67
N ASN A 65 13.37 -12.61 -0.20
CA ASN A 65 12.11 -12.72 -0.94
C ASN A 65 11.52 -11.34 -1.23
N LEU A 66 11.52 -10.42 -0.25
CA LEU A 66 11.17 -9.02 -0.45
C LEU A 66 12.05 -8.36 -1.52
N LYS A 67 13.38 -8.54 -1.46
CA LYS A 67 14.32 -8.00 -2.44
C LYS A 67 14.09 -8.57 -3.86
N ALA A 68 13.72 -9.84 -3.98
CA ALA A 68 13.38 -10.48 -5.24
C ALA A 68 12.07 -9.93 -5.83
N GLY A 69 10.99 -9.87 -5.05
CA GLY A 69 9.71 -9.28 -5.48
C GLY A 69 9.83 -7.79 -5.85
N ILE A 70 10.68 -7.03 -5.14
CA ILE A 70 11.02 -5.64 -5.49
C ILE A 70 11.75 -5.53 -6.84
N LYS A 71 12.65 -6.48 -7.16
CA LYS A 71 13.35 -6.52 -8.44
C LYS A 71 12.36 -6.83 -9.58
N GLU A 72 11.52 -7.84 -9.39
CA GLU A 72 10.55 -8.25 -10.40
C GLU A 72 9.50 -7.17 -10.71
N THR A 73 8.90 -6.56 -9.68
CA THR A 73 7.96 -5.44 -9.84
C THR A 73 8.60 -4.22 -10.49
N ARG A 74 9.87 -3.93 -10.19
CA ARG A 74 10.63 -2.86 -10.89
C ARG A 74 10.84 -3.18 -12.37
N ASP A 75 11.15 -4.43 -12.71
CA ASP A 75 11.46 -4.82 -14.09
C ASP A 75 10.19 -5.08 -14.94
N SER A 76 9.04 -5.43 -14.33
CA SER A 76 7.74 -5.39 -15.00
C SER A 76 7.30 -3.95 -15.28
N MET A 77 7.46 -3.04 -14.31
CA MET A 77 7.17 -1.61 -14.49
C MET A 77 8.02 -0.97 -15.61
N LYS A 78 9.32 -1.28 -15.69
CA LYS A 78 10.18 -0.85 -16.82
C LYS A 78 9.69 -1.39 -18.17
N ARG A 79 9.24 -2.64 -18.23
CA ARG A 79 8.67 -3.24 -19.45
C ARG A 79 7.37 -2.53 -19.86
N MET A 80 6.48 -2.25 -18.91
CA MET A 80 5.24 -1.50 -19.15
C MET A 80 5.50 -0.08 -19.66
N GLN A 81 6.42 0.68 -19.04
CA GLN A 81 6.80 2.02 -19.52
C GLN A 81 7.41 2.00 -20.94
N LYS A 82 8.17 0.95 -21.29
CA LYS A 82 8.65 0.75 -22.67
C LYS A 82 7.51 0.40 -23.64
N GLY A 83 6.48 -0.30 -23.19
CA GLY A 83 5.23 -0.53 -23.93
C GLY A 83 4.56 0.79 -24.28
N GLN A 84 4.11 1.53 -23.27
CA GLN A 84 3.42 2.83 -23.44
C GLN A 84 4.18 3.81 -24.35
N LYS A 85 5.52 3.88 -24.25
CA LYS A 85 6.38 4.72 -25.12
C LYS A 85 6.47 4.26 -26.58
N ARG A 86 6.18 2.99 -26.89
CA ARG A 86 6.02 2.49 -28.27
C ARG A 86 4.61 2.80 -28.77
N ASP A 87 3.61 2.53 -27.97
CA ASP A 87 2.20 2.68 -28.35
C ASP A 87 1.87 4.16 -28.62
N SER A 88 2.38 5.08 -27.81
CA SER A 88 2.26 6.54 -28.03
C SER A 88 3.01 7.05 -29.26
N LYS A 89 4.09 6.36 -29.70
CA LYS A 89 4.80 6.69 -30.95
C LYS A 89 4.05 6.17 -32.17
N ASN A 90 3.46 4.98 -32.07
CA ASN A 90 2.64 4.39 -33.13
C ASN A 90 1.36 5.21 -33.33
N SER A 91 0.61 5.53 -32.26
CA SER A 91 -0.61 6.34 -32.38
C SER A 91 -0.33 7.73 -32.98
N ARG A 92 0.79 8.38 -32.62
CA ARG A 92 1.22 9.65 -33.25
C ARG A 92 1.52 9.48 -34.75
N ARG A 93 2.10 8.34 -35.16
CA ARG A 93 2.36 8.01 -36.58
C ARG A 93 1.06 7.77 -37.35
N ASP A 94 0.10 7.08 -36.75
CA ASP A 94 -1.20 6.79 -37.37
C ASP A 94 -2.05 8.05 -37.52
N VAL A 95 -2.06 8.93 -36.50
CA VAL A 95 -2.70 10.25 -36.58
C VAL A 95 -2.08 11.12 -37.69
N LEU A 96 -0.74 11.12 -37.82
CA LEU A 96 -0.05 11.81 -38.92
C LEU A 96 -0.39 11.21 -40.29
N ALA A 97 -0.50 9.89 -40.40
CA ALA A 97 -0.91 9.22 -41.63
C ALA A 97 -2.36 9.57 -42.02
N ALA A 98 -3.28 9.58 -41.04
CA ALA A 98 -4.68 9.97 -41.23
C ALA A 98 -4.81 11.45 -41.67
N LEU A 99 -4.08 12.37 -41.03
CA LEU A 99 -4.03 13.78 -41.40
C LEU A 99 -3.49 13.99 -42.82
N ASN A 100 -2.42 13.31 -43.20
CA ASN A 100 -1.88 13.37 -44.57
C ASN A 100 -2.86 12.80 -45.61
N LYS A 101 -3.55 11.69 -45.29
CA LYS A 101 -4.60 11.11 -46.15
C LYS A 101 -5.76 12.09 -46.35
N ALA A 102 -6.22 12.75 -45.27
CA ALA A 102 -7.27 13.76 -45.33
C ALA A 102 -6.85 15.01 -46.13
N LYS A 103 -5.63 15.53 -45.90
CA LYS A 103 -5.04 16.63 -46.67
C LYS A 103 -4.99 16.32 -48.17
N ASN A 104 -4.49 15.15 -48.54
CA ASN A 104 -4.37 14.73 -49.93
C ASN A 104 -5.76 14.55 -50.60
N LYS A 105 -6.75 14.00 -49.87
CA LYS A 105 -8.14 13.91 -50.35
C LYS A 105 -8.73 15.28 -50.66
N ARG A 106 -8.60 16.25 -49.74
CA ARG A 106 -9.08 17.63 -49.93
C ARG A 106 -8.39 18.33 -51.11
N LEU A 107 -7.09 18.09 -51.31
CA LEU A 107 -6.32 18.60 -52.44
C LEU A 107 -6.79 18.02 -53.79
N ALA A 108 -7.13 16.73 -53.83
CA ALA A 108 -7.70 16.07 -55.01
C ALA A 108 -9.12 16.58 -55.32
N GLU A 109 -9.95 16.80 -54.29
CA GLU A 109 -11.29 17.39 -54.44
C GLU A 109 -11.24 18.83 -54.98
N LEU A 110 -10.34 19.67 -54.47
CA LEU A 110 -10.11 21.02 -54.99
C LEU A 110 -9.66 21.02 -56.46
N LYS A 111 -8.73 20.13 -56.84
CA LYS A 111 -8.31 19.95 -58.24
C LYS A 111 -9.47 19.48 -59.13
N ARG A 112 -10.27 18.51 -58.68
CA ARG A 112 -11.48 18.06 -59.41
C ARG A 112 -12.52 19.16 -59.53
N GLY A 113 -12.72 19.98 -58.49
CA GLY A 113 -13.64 21.11 -58.49
C GLY A 113 -13.26 22.19 -59.52
N SER A 114 -11.98 22.55 -59.61
CA SER A 114 -11.51 23.54 -60.60
C SER A 114 -11.66 23.03 -62.03
N VAL A 115 -11.35 21.75 -62.29
CA VAL A 115 -11.57 21.09 -63.59
C VAL A 115 -13.06 21.03 -63.95
N ARG A 116 -13.93 20.67 -62.99
CA ARG A 116 -15.39 20.63 -63.19
C ARG A 116 -15.95 22.03 -63.51
N LYS A 117 -15.44 23.08 -62.87
CA LYS A 117 -15.81 24.49 -63.11
C LYS A 117 -15.29 25.02 -64.46
N LYS A 118 -14.14 24.55 -64.95
CA LYS A 118 -13.66 24.82 -66.32
C LYS A 118 -14.50 24.08 -67.38
N LEU A 119 -14.86 22.82 -67.13
CA LEU A 119 -15.70 22.02 -68.03
C LEU A 119 -17.14 22.52 -68.13
N SER A 120 -17.75 23.01 -67.04
CA SER A 120 -19.10 23.59 -67.09
C SER A 120 -19.13 24.88 -67.92
N LYS A 121 -18.16 25.78 -67.74
CA LYS A 121 -17.98 26.97 -68.60
C LYS A 121 -17.82 26.59 -70.09
N LYS A 122 -17.03 25.56 -70.40
CA LYS A 122 -16.84 25.07 -71.79
C LYS A 122 -18.10 24.41 -72.37
N LYS A 123 -18.99 23.83 -71.54
CA LYS A 123 -20.30 23.33 -71.99
C LYS A 123 -21.32 24.45 -72.22
N ALA A 124 -21.30 25.52 -71.42
CA ALA A 124 -22.19 26.67 -71.59
C ALA A 124 -21.91 27.47 -72.89
N LEU A 125 -20.66 27.45 -73.38
CA LEU A 125 -20.23 28.11 -74.61
C LEU A 125 -20.46 27.29 -75.91
N ARG A 126 -21.04 26.08 -75.83
CA ARG A 126 -21.35 25.30 -77.04
C ARG A 126 -22.72 25.69 -77.60
N PRO A 127 -22.85 26.03 -78.90
CA PRO A 127 -24.13 26.34 -79.50
C PRO A 127 -25.06 25.12 -79.45
N LYS A 128 -26.31 25.32 -79.03
CA LYS A 128 -27.33 24.26 -78.95
C LYS A 128 -27.76 23.86 -80.36
N ARG A 129 -27.13 22.85 -80.95
CA ARG A 129 -27.67 22.15 -82.13
C ARG A 129 -29.02 21.53 -81.77
N LYS A 130 -30.11 22.08 -82.34
CA LYS A 130 -31.43 21.44 -82.30
C LYS A 130 -31.31 20.06 -82.95
N ARG A 131 -31.71 19.00 -82.25
CA ARG A 131 -31.85 17.66 -82.82
C ARG A 131 -33.33 17.30 -82.86
N ILE A 132 -33.77 16.83 -84.02
CA ILE A 132 -35.17 16.64 -84.40
C ILE A 132 -35.79 15.47 -83.62
N GLN A 133 -37.08 15.57 -83.29
CA GLN A 133 -37.86 14.52 -82.64
C GLN A 133 -38.50 13.57 -83.65
N LYS A 134 -38.58 12.27 -83.32
CA LYS A 134 -39.62 11.23 -83.63
C LYS A 134 -38.99 9.83 -83.45
N PRO A 135 -39.77 8.76 -83.24
CA PRO A 135 -40.84 8.55 -82.25
C PRO A 135 -40.53 7.34 -81.32
N LYS A 136 -41.42 7.00 -80.36
CA LYS A 136 -41.36 5.73 -79.57
C LYS A 136 -41.90 4.55 -80.40
N PRO A 137 -41.35 3.34 -80.22
CA PRO A 137 -41.97 2.27 -79.37
C PRO A 137 -41.01 1.75 -78.25
N GLU A 138 -41.32 0.81 -77.32
CA GLU A 138 -42.60 0.36 -76.71
C GLU A 138 -42.37 -0.46 -75.38
N VAL A 139 -43.45 -1.14 -74.94
CA VAL A 139 -43.68 -2.26 -73.96
C VAL A 139 -42.50 -3.27 -73.86
N VAL A 140 -42.14 -3.90 -72.72
CA VAL A 140 -42.91 -4.87 -71.90
C VAL A 140 -42.44 -4.90 -70.42
N ASP A 141 -43.40 -5.01 -69.50
CA ASP A 141 -43.22 -5.24 -68.05
C ASP A 141 -42.52 -6.58 -67.70
N ARG A 142 -41.96 -6.67 -66.49
CA ARG A 142 -42.57 -7.51 -65.42
C ARG A 142 -41.75 -7.58 -64.11
N LYS A 143 -42.48 -7.29 -63.01
CA LYS A 143 -42.41 -7.93 -61.68
C LYS A 143 -41.14 -7.70 -60.84
N THR A 144 -41.19 -7.52 -59.51
CA THR A 144 -42.28 -7.34 -58.51
C THR A 144 -41.64 -6.72 -57.26
N ILE A 145 -42.19 -5.68 -56.61
CA ILE A 145 -43.15 -5.76 -55.47
C ILE A 145 -42.59 -6.65 -54.33
N LYS A 146 -42.35 -6.17 -53.10
CA LYS A 146 -43.24 -5.43 -52.15
C LYS A 146 -42.48 -4.24 -51.52
N ILE A 147 -43.01 -3.02 -51.29
CA ILE A 147 -44.31 -2.54 -50.78
C ILE A 147 -44.46 -2.67 -49.25
N LYS A 148 -44.16 -1.53 -48.57
CA LYS A 148 -44.86 -0.86 -47.44
C LYS A 148 -45.04 -1.65 -46.10
N GLU A 149 -45.35 -1.07 -44.94
CA GLU A 149 -45.97 0.22 -44.51
C GLU A 149 -45.15 0.92 -43.38
N ILE A 150 -45.05 2.26 -43.29
CA ILE A 150 -45.97 3.24 -42.62
C ILE A 150 -46.10 2.87 -41.11
N GLU A 151 -45.82 3.72 -40.10
CA GLU A 151 -46.47 5.02 -39.86
C GLU A 151 -45.79 5.99 -38.83
N LYS A 152 -46.21 7.27 -38.90
CA LYS A 152 -46.23 8.44 -37.97
C LYS A 152 -45.34 8.57 -36.68
N LYS A 153 -44.82 9.80 -36.57
CA LYS A 153 -44.36 10.62 -35.39
C LYS A 153 -45.53 11.03 -34.44
N PRO A 154 -45.34 11.84 -33.35
CA PRO A 154 -44.20 12.07 -32.40
C PRO A 154 -44.64 12.23 -30.90
N LYS A 155 -43.71 12.66 -30.01
CA LYS A 155 -43.91 13.21 -28.63
C LYS A 155 -44.36 12.17 -27.57
N GLN A 156 -44.17 12.35 -26.25
CA GLN A 156 -43.31 13.19 -25.39
C GLN A 156 -43.37 12.52 -24.01
N GLU A 157 -42.30 12.47 -23.22
CA GLU A 157 -42.41 12.71 -21.77
C GLU A 157 -41.05 12.97 -21.10
N LYS A 158 -41.06 13.97 -20.22
CA LYS A 158 -40.08 14.16 -19.14
C LYS A 158 -40.77 13.64 -17.87
N ALA A 159 -40.01 13.02 -16.98
CA ALA A 159 -40.28 13.12 -15.55
C ALA A 159 -39.11 13.86 -14.91
N VAL A 160 -39.42 14.92 -14.17
CA VAL A 160 -38.54 15.64 -13.26
C VAL A 160 -39.34 15.78 -11.97
N GLU A 161 -38.78 15.27 -10.89
CA GLU A 161 -39.02 15.68 -9.50
C GLU A 161 -37.58 15.77 -8.94
N ASP A 162 -37.05 16.90 -8.44
CA ASP A 162 -37.57 17.92 -7.49
C ASP A 162 -37.96 17.26 -6.14
N GLU A 163 -37.63 17.77 -4.96
CA GLU A 163 -36.82 18.93 -4.55
C GLU A 163 -36.29 18.66 -3.12
N ALA A 164 -35.15 19.28 -2.81
CA ALA A 164 -34.86 20.03 -1.58
C ALA A 164 -34.80 19.40 -0.16
N GLU A 165 -34.18 20.23 0.67
CA GLU A 165 -33.79 20.10 2.06
C GLU A 165 -34.97 19.90 3.03
N LEU A 166 -34.75 19.10 4.07
CA LEU A 166 -35.31 19.39 5.39
C LEU A 166 -34.18 19.53 6.42
N VAL A 167 -33.75 20.77 6.58
CA VAL A 167 -33.08 21.21 7.81
C VAL A 167 -34.10 21.14 8.94
N VAL A 168 -33.86 20.30 9.94
CA VAL A 168 -34.47 20.46 11.27
C VAL A 168 -33.34 20.64 12.26
N ALA A 169 -33.11 21.89 12.64
CA ALA A 169 -32.21 22.22 13.73
C ALA A 169 -32.85 21.86 15.07
N SER A 170 -32.27 20.88 15.77
CA SER A 170 -32.51 20.61 17.19
C SER A 170 -31.20 20.28 17.89
N LEU A 171 -30.49 21.32 18.32
CA LEU A 171 -29.68 21.30 19.54
C LEU A 171 -30.59 21.85 20.67
N PRO A 172 -30.47 21.37 21.93
CA PRO A 172 -29.19 21.15 22.59
C PRO A 172 -29.04 19.83 23.40
N ASP A 173 -27.81 19.62 23.89
CA ASP A 173 -27.41 18.90 25.09
C ASP A 173 -27.89 17.44 25.31
N ALA A 174 -27.15 16.51 24.69
CA ALA A 174 -26.82 15.23 25.33
C ALA A 174 -25.37 14.84 24.96
N PRO A 175 -24.55 14.34 25.90
CA PRO A 175 -23.16 14.00 25.61
C PRO A 175 -23.13 12.80 24.66
N VAL A 176 -22.53 13.00 23.48
CA VAL A 176 -22.24 11.91 22.54
C VAL A 176 -21.24 10.98 23.21
N LYS A 177 -21.76 9.90 23.81
CA LYS A 177 -20.95 8.77 24.28
C LYS A 177 -20.24 8.20 23.06
N SER A 178 -18.94 8.48 22.95
CA SER A 178 -18.06 7.79 22.01
C SER A 178 -18.14 6.30 22.30
N SER A 179 -18.81 5.53 21.42
CA SER A 179 -18.75 4.08 21.46
C SER A 179 -17.31 3.67 21.18
N GLU A 180 -16.57 3.28 22.22
CA GLU A 180 -15.18 2.86 22.08
C GLU A 180 -15.14 1.58 21.25
N GLU A 181 -14.72 1.73 19.98
CA GLU A 181 -14.52 0.58 19.11
C GLU A 181 -13.42 -0.30 19.68
N SER A 182 -13.72 -1.60 19.84
CA SER A 182 -12.79 -2.55 20.42
C SER A 182 -11.48 -2.61 19.62
N PRO A 183 -10.34 -2.93 20.28
CA PRO A 183 -9.05 -3.03 19.60
C PRO A 183 -9.08 -3.96 18.37
N GLN A 184 -9.81 -5.08 18.48
CA GLN A 184 -10.03 -6.03 17.39
C GLN A 184 -10.83 -5.44 16.22
N ALA A 185 -11.86 -4.63 16.49
CA ALA A 185 -12.64 -3.96 15.45
C ALA A 185 -11.79 -2.93 14.68
N LYS A 186 -10.96 -2.17 15.40
CA LYS A 186 -9.98 -1.23 14.82
C LYS A 186 -8.96 -1.96 13.93
N LEU A 187 -8.36 -3.06 14.42
CA LEU A 187 -7.44 -3.89 13.64
C LEU A 187 -8.08 -4.46 12.37
N SER A 188 -9.33 -4.94 12.47
CA SER A 188 -10.08 -5.42 11.29
C SER A 188 -10.30 -4.31 10.25
N ARG A 189 -10.54 -3.07 10.68
CA ARG A 189 -10.68 -1.91 9.78
C ARG A 189 -9.35 -1.56 9.10
N PHE A 190 -8.23 -1.55 9.83
CA PHE A 190 -6.91 -1.34 9.23
C PHE A 190 -6.59 -2.41 8.17
N SER A 191 -6.78 -3.69 8.49
CA SER A 191 -6.57 -4.79 7.55
C SER A 191 -7.43 -4.67 6.28
N LYS A 192 -8.72 -4.34 6.43
CA LYS A 192 -9.64 -4.10 5.30
C LYS A 192 -9.20 -2.90 4.44
N ASN A 193 -8.76 -1.81 5.06
CA ASN A 193 -8.26 -0.63 4.35
C ASN A 193 -7.00 -0.97 3.54
N ILE A 194 -6.00 -1.58 4.18
CA ILE A 194 -4.76 -2.03 3.53
C ILE A 194 -5.07 -2.99 2.36
N SER A 195 -5.97 -3.94 2.55
CA SER A 195 -6.38 -4.90 1.52
C SER A 195 -7.07 -4.22 0.33
N SER A 196 -7.97 -3.26 0.59
CA SER A 196 -8.60 -2.44 -0.44
C SER A 196 -7.58 -1.62 -1.22
N LEU A 197 -6.65 -0.94 -0.53
CA LEU A 197 -5.57 -0.18 -1.15
C LEU A 197 -4.65 -1.06 -2.02
N LYS A 198 -4.27 -2.26 -1.55
CA LYS A 198 -3.50 -3.24 -2.34
C LYS A 198 -4.26 -3.72 -3.59
N ASN A 199 -5.56 -3.94 -3.51
CA ASN A 199 -6.37 -4.36 -4.65
C ASN A 199 -6.57 -3.22 -5.66
N ASN A 200 -6.82 -2.00 -5.19
CA ASN A 200 -6.85 -0.81 -6.04
C ASN A 200 -5.52 -0.63 -6.79
N LEU A 201 -4.39 -0.81 -6.11
CA LEU A 201 -3.04 -0.73 -6.70
C LEU A 201 -2.80 -1.74 -7.83
N LYS A 202 -3.37 -2.95 -7.74
CA LYS A 202 -3.32 -3.95 -8.83
C LYS A 202 -4.12 -3.52 -10.06
N ASN A 203 -5.23 -2.80 -9.85
CA ASN A 203 -6.20 -2.44 -10.87
C ASN A 203 -5.98 -1.03 -11.46
N THR A 204 -5.04 -0.24 -10.92
CA THR A 204 -4.81 1.14 -11.37
C THR A 204 -3.99 1.26 -12.64
N ASN A 205 -4.60 1.83 -13.67
CA ASN A 205 -3.96 2.16 -14.96
C ASN A 205 -3.29 3.56 -15.00
N GLY A 206 -3.15 4.25 -13.85
CA GLY A 206 -2.67 5.63 -13.72
C GLY A 206 -1.35 5.77 -12.95
N ASN A 207 -1.02 6.98 -12.48
CA ASN A 207 0.08 7.19 -11.53
C ASN A 207 -0.35 6.67 -10.13
N PRO A 208 0.27 5.60 -9.58
CA PRO A 208 -0.13 5.04 -8.30
C PRO A 208 0.47 5.79 -7.09
N GLU A 209 1.26 6.86 -7.29
CA GLU A 209 1.91 7.64 -6.23
C GLU A 209 1.01 7.93 -5.02
N ALA A 210 -0.19 8.49 -5.25
CA ALA A 210 -1.11 8.85 -4.18
C ALA A 210 -1.68 7.62 -3.44
N LEU A 211 -1.84 6.49 -4.13
CA LEU A 211 -2.27 5.22 -3.52
C LEU A 211 -1.15 4.54 -2.75
N LEU A 212 0.10 4.64 -3.23
CA LEU A 212 1.30 4.18 -2.54
C LEU A 212 1.56 5.00 -1.27
N ALA A 213 1.36 6.31 -1.32
CA ALA A 213 1.43 7.16 -0.14
C ALA A 213 0.34 6.78 0.89
N LYS A 214 -0.92 6.65 0.47
CA LYS A 214 -2.03 6.20 1.33
C LYS A 214 -1.81 4.79 1.90
N LEU A 215 -1.21 3.88 1.14
CA LEU A 215 -0.84 2.55 1.61
C LEU A 215 0.27 2.63 2.67
N GLY A 216 1.24 3.53 2.51
CA GLY A 216 2.24 3.84 3.52
C GLY A 216 1.65 4.45 4.78
N ASP A 217 0.66 5.34 4.65
CA ASP A 217 -0.09 5.92 5.77
C ASP A 217 -0.85 4.82 6.53
N ALA A 218 -1.61 3.97 5.83
CA ALA A 218 -2.36 2.88 6.43
C ALA A 218 -1.48 1.83 7.15
N TYR A 219 -0.30 1.51 6.59
CA TYR A 219 0.67 0.64 7.27
C TYR A 219 1.26 1.27 8.53
N LEU A 220 1.51 2.58 8.51
CA LEU A 220 2.07 3.31 9.65
C LEU A 220 1.03 3.49 10.78
N GLU A 221 -0.21 3.79 10.44
CA GLU A 221 -1.32 3.89 11.40
C GLU A 221 -1.57 2.56 12.12
N ALA A 222 -1.61 1.44 11.38
CA ALA A 222 -1.82 0.12 11.93
C ALA A 222 -0.66 -0.31 12.86
N GLN A 223 0.60 -0.07 12.46
CA GLN A 223 1.77 -0.34 13.32
C GLN A 223 1.78 0.53 14.58
N ARG A 224 1.44 1.82 14.49
CA ARG A 224 1.36 2.71 15.64
C ARG A 224 0.23 2.34 16.59
N PHE A 225 -0.90 1.90 16.06
CA PHE A 225 -1.99 1.32 16.86
C PHE A 225 -1.54 0.08 17.63
N MET A 226 -0.80 -0.85 17.00
CA MET A 226 -0.23 -2.00 17.71
C MET A 226 0.78 -1.59 18.78
N ASN A 227 1.58 -0.54 18.53
CA ASN A 227 2.52 0.00 19.52
C ASN A 227 1.84 0.79 20.64
N SER A 228 0.62 1.28 20.46
CA SER A 228 -0.17 1.94 21.50
C SER A 228 -0.92 0.96 22.41
N GLN A 229 -0.95 -0.34 22.09
CA GLN A 229 -1.50 -1.35 23.00
C GLN A 229 -0.47 -1.61 24.10
N THR A 230 -0.70 -1.00 25.27
CA THR A 230 0.16 -1.12 26.46
C THR A 230 -0.08 -2.41 27.23
N ASP A 231 -1.27 -2.99 27.12
CA ASP A 231 -1.56 -4.30 27.68
C ASP A 231 -0.93 -5.39 26.80
N THR A 232 -0.05 -6.18 27.42
CA THR A 232 0.60 -7.34 26.81
C THR A 232 -0.36 -8.46 26.44
N GLU A 233 -1.44 -8.67 27.20
CA GLU A 233 -2.41 -9.73 26.92
C GLU A 233 -3.30 -9.35 25.73
N GLU A 234 -3.93 -8.16 25.72
CA GLU A 234 -4.65 -7.66 24.55
C GLU A 234 -3.75 -7.59 23.30
N ARG A 235 -2.49 -7.13 23.44
CA ARG A 235 -1.55 -7.08 22.32
C ARG A 235 -1.23 -8.46 21.77
N GLN A 236 -1.01 -9.48 22.62
CA GLN A 236 -0.76 -10.84 22.16
C GLN A 236 -2.01 -11.42 21.48
N ASN A 237 -3.20 -11.24 22.09
CA ASN A 237 -4.47 -11.65 21.48
C ASN A 237 -4.68 -11.05 20.08
N LEU A 238 -4.27 -9.78 19.86
CA LEU A 238 -4.34 -9.12 18.55
C LEU A 238 -3.32 -9.66 17.53
N LEU A 239 -2.14 -10.10 17.98
CA LEU A 239 -1.16 -10.79 17.14
C LEU A 239 -1.67 -12.19 16.74
N ASP A 240 -2.14 -12.97 17.70
CA ASP A 240 -2.71 -14.31 17.47
C ASP A 240 -3.93 -14.24 16.54
N LEU A 241 -4.78 -13.21 16.70
CA LEU A 241 -5.88 -12.92 15.78
C LEU A 241 -5.44 -12.55 14.37
N SER A 242 -4.24 -11.98 14.22
CA SER A 242 -3.69 -11.65 12.92
C SER A 242 -3.23 -12.88 12.17
N ASP A 243 -2.42 -13.70 12.84
CA ASP A 243 -1.82 -14.91 12.26
C ASP A 243 -2.91 -15.95 11.92
N ASN A 244 -3.99 -16.01 12.69
CA ASN A 244 -5.11 -16.93 12.45
C ASN A 244 -6.20 -16.41 11.47
N ARG A 245 -6.17 -15.14 11.03
CA ARG A 245 -7.25 -14.55 10.19
C ARG A 245 -6.78 -13.75 8.98
N ASP A 246 -5.54 -13.92 8.52
CA ASP A 246 -4.95 -13.17 7.41
C ASP A 246 -5.08 -11.62 7.59
N LEU A 247 -5.03 -11.13 8.83
CA LEU A 247 -5.10 -9.69 9.06
C LEU A 247 -3.76 -9.03 8.72
N LEU A 248 -3.83 -7.85 8.10
CA LEU A 248 -2.65 -7.06 7.79
C LEU A 248 -2.42 -6.03 8.92
N LEU A 249 -1.57 -6.38 9.89
CA LEU A 249 -1.12 -5.52 11.00
C LEU A 249 -0.38 -4.24 10.53
N GLY A 250 0.20 -4.29 9.33
CA GLY A 250 1.16 -3.28 8.87
C GLY A 250 2.53 -3.39 9.58
N SER A 251 3.51 -2.65 9.07
CA SER A 251 4.80 -2.50 9.74
C SER A 251 5.51 -1.22 9.31
N TYR A 252 6.52 -0.79 10.08
CA TYR A 252 7.36 0.35 9.72
C TYR A 252 8.12 0.12 8.41
N GLU A 253 8.62 -1.10 8.16
CA GLU A 253 9.25 -1.48 6.90
C GLU A 253 8.28 -1.44 5.73
N GLN A 254 7.04 -1.94 5.92
CA GLN A 254 5.99 -1.91 4.89
C GLN A 254 5.58 -0.47 4.57
N ALA A 255 5.45 0.39 5.58
CA ALA A 255 5.19 1.81 5.41
C ALA A 255 6.33 2.51 4.64
N ALA A 256 7.57 2.39 5.12
CA ALA A 256 8.75 2.96 4.47
C ALA A 256 8.93 2.45 3.04
N TRP A 257 8.61 1.18 2.77
CA TRP A 257 8.62 0.58 1.43
C TRP A 257 7.58 1.22 0.51
N ALA A 258 6.33 1.39 0.95
CA ALA A 258 5.27 2.00 0.17
C ALA A 258 5.59 3.47 -0.19
N TYR A 259 6.12 4.25 0.75
CA TYR A 259 6.61 5.62 0.48
C TYR A 259 7.81 5.64 -0.47
N LYS A 260 8.77 4.72 -0.34
CA LYS A 260 9.89 4.61 -1.29
C LYS A 260 9.42 4.25 -2.70
N LEU A 261 8.36 3.45 -2.84
CA LEU A 261 7.71 3.22 -4.12
C LEU A 261 7.03 4.49 -4.64
N ALA A 262 6.31 5.26 -3.82
CA ALA A 262 5.73 6.54 -4.21
C ALA A 262 6.80 7.52 -4.75
N LEU A 263 7.96 7.60 -4.08
CA LEU A 263 9.12 8.38 -4.55
C LEU A 263 9.68 7.93 -5.91
N THR A 264 9.40 6.72 -6.40
CA THR A 264 9.82 6.33 -7.76
C THR A 264 9.06 7.09 -8.84
N PHE A 265 7.83 7.51 -8.54
CA PHE A 265 6.99 8.33 -9.40
C PHE A 265 7.26 9.83 -9.18
N ASN A 266 7.37 10.27 -7.92
CA ASN A 266 7.68 11.66 -7.57
C ASN A 266 8.87 11.78 -6.62
N ARG A 267 10.08 11.81 -7.22
CA ARG A 267 11.36 11.91 -6.49
C ARG A 267 11.52 13.23 -5.72
N LYS A 268 10.75 14.26 -6.06
CA LYS A 268 10.81 15.61 -5.47
C LYS A 268 9.73 15.83 -4.40
N ASN A 269 9.03 14.80 -3.95
CA ASN A 269 8.08 14.92 -2.85
C ASN A 269 8.81 15.02 -1.50
N ALA A 270 9.02 16.24 -1.01
CA ALA A 270 9.70 16.52 0.26
C ALA A 270 9.01 15.88 1.47
N GLU A 271 7.67 15.90 1.50
CA GLU A 271 6.88 15.33 2.58
C GLU A 271 7.06 13.81 2.67
N THR A 272 7.14 13.13 1.53
CA THR A 272 7.37 11.67 1.50
C THR A 272 8.78 11.31 1.98
N HIS A 273 9.80 12.13 1.66
CA HIS A 273 11.13 11.97 2.28
C HIS A 273 11.08 12.19 3.80
N LEU A 274 10.35 13.21 4.27
CA LEU A 274 10.21 13.47 5.71
C LEU A 274 9.45 12.35 6.44
N LYS A 275 8.38 11.79 5.84
CA LYS A 275 7.66 10.63 6.39
C LYS A 275 8.60 9.42 6.53
N ILE A 276 9.40 9.11 5.51
CA ILE A 276 10.41 8.03 5.59
C ILE A 276 11.45 8.31 6.68
N GLY A 277 11.90 9.57 6.81
CA GLY A 277 12.85 9.97 7.87
C GLY A 277 12.28 9.73 9.28
N LYS A 278 11.01 10.08 9.52
CA LYS A 278 10.31 9.82 10.80
C LYS A 278 10.13 8.34 11.09
N ILE A 279 9.74 7.54 10.09
CA ILE A 279 9.61 6.08 10.25
C ILE A 279 10.95 5.45 10.65
N TYR A 280 12.04 5.90 10.04
CA TYR A 280 13.37 5.43 10.44
C TYR A 280 13.79 5.86 11.84
N ASP A 281 13.29 6.99 12.35
CA ASP A 281 13.49 7.37 13.74
C ASP A 281 12.68 6.50 14.72
N GLU A 282 11.45 6.12 14.33
CA GLU A 282 10.61 5.15 15.05
C GLU A 282 11.21 3.73 15.04
N MET A 283 11.99 3.38 14.01
CA MET A 283 12.79 2.14 13.91
C MET A 283 14.18 2.22 14.59
N GLU A 284 14.51 3.33 15.25
CA GLU A 284 15.84 3.64 15.80
C GLU A 284 17.03 3.68 14.81
N ASP A 285 16.79 3.68 13.49
CA ASP A 285 17.82 3.78 12.45
C ASP A 285 18.17 5.25 12.18
N GLY A 286 18.93 5.84 13.11
CA GLY A 286 19.36 7.22 13.04
C GLY A 286 20.12 7.60 11.76
N ARG A 287 20.82 6.67 11.12
CA ARG A 287 21.56 6.92 9.87
C ARG A 287 20.59 7.17 8.71
N ASN A 288 19.61 6.29 8.53
CA ASN A 288 18.60 6.49 7.49
C ASN A 288 17.64 7.64 7.84
N ALA A 289 17.27 7.82 9.12
CA ALA A 289 16.45 8.92 9.58
C ALA A 289 17.06 10.29 9.21
N LEU A 290 18.35 10.49 9.54
CA LEU A 290 19.09 11.71 9.19
C LEU A 290 19.23 11.89 7.67
N MET A 291 19.50 10.82 6.92
CA MET A 291 19.65 10.90 5.45
C MET A 291 18.36 11.38 4.77
N TYR A 292 17.22 10.72 5.06
CA TYR A 292 15.94 11.07 4.43
C TYR A 292 15.42 12.44 4.88
N THR A 293 15.63 12.80 6.16
CA THR A 293 15.25 14.13 6.67
C THR A 293 16.10 15.25 6.06
N LYS A 294 17.41 15.04 5.88
CA LYS A 294 18.29 15.99 5.16
C LYS A 294 17.89 16.15 3.69
N LEU A 295 17.45 15.07 3.02
CA LEU A 295 16.89 15.16 1.66
C LEU A 295 15.58 15.97 1.62
N ALA A 296 14.67 15.75 2.57
CA ALA A 296 13.44 16.55 2.69
C ALA A 296 13.75 18.04 2.87
N HIS A 297 14.64 18.39 3.81
CA HIS A 297 15.09 19.77 4.06
C HIS A 297 15.64 20.44 2.79
N GLN A 298 16.52 19.76 2.05
CA GLN A 298 17.06 20.29 0.79
C GLN A 298 15.98 20.53 -0.28
N ILE A 299 14.89 19.75 -0.28
CA ILE A 299 13.79 19.95 -1.24
C ILE A 299 12.88 21.09 -0.76
N PHE A 300 12.55 21.18 0.53
CA PHE A 300 11.80 22.33 1.07
C PHE A 300 12.51 23.66 0.83
N LYS A 301 13.85 23.70 1.01
CA LYS A 301 14.69 24.86 0.65
C LYS A 301 14.61 25.23 -0.84
N ARG A 302 14.64 24.25 -1.74
CA ARG A 302 14.49 24.45 -3.20
C ARG A 302 13.08 24.87 -3.62
N ASN A 303 12.06 24.48 -2.84
CA ASN A 303 10.65 24.81 -3.08
C ASN A 303 10.22 26.09 -2.35
N HIS A 304 11.15 26.85 -1.74
CA HIS A 304 10.89 28.07 -0.96
C HIS A 304 9.86 27.91 0.18
N ASN A 305 9.70 26.70 0.73
CA ASN A 305 8.80 26.43 1.85
C ASN A 305 9.53 26.60 3.18
N SER A 306 9.70 27.86 3.63
CA SER A 306 10.45 28.22 4.83
C SER A 306 9.96 27.50 6.09
N ARG A 307 8.64 27.51 6.34
CA ARG A 307 8.04 26.90 7.52
C ARG A 307 8.32 25.40 7.64
N GLN A 308 8.21 24.64 6.54
CA GLN A 308 8.55 23.21 6.54
C GLN A 308 10.06 22.98 6.56
N MET A 309 10.85 23.87 5.96
CA MET A 309 12.31 23.83 6.01
C MET A 309 12.81 23.99 7.46
N GLU A 310 12.36 25.01 8.18
CA GLU A 310 12.70 25.27 9.59
C GLU A 310 12.29 24.10 10.49
N ALA A 311 11.03 23.65 10.41
CA ALA A 311 10.55 22.50 11.17
C ALA A 311 11.35 21.21 10.87
N THR A 312 11.80 21.04 9.63
CA THR A 312 12.66 19.91 9.24
C THR A 312 14.08 20.07 9.78
N GLN A 313 14.61 21.29 9.84
CA GLN A 313 15.93 21.57 10.42
C GLN A 313 15.93 21.27 11.93
N SER A 314 14.95 21.76 12.69
CA SER A 314 14.81 21.42 14.12
C SER A 314 14.70 19.91 14.36
N PHE A 315 14.07 19.17 13.43
CA PHE A 315 14.03 17.71 13.50
C PHE A 315 15.38 17.06 13.16
N ILE A 316 16.18 17.62 12.24
CA ILE A 316 17.57 17.16 12.00
C ILE A 316 18.42 17.35 13.26
N ASP A 317 18.28 18.48 13.96
CA ASP A 317 19.05 18.79 15.16
C ASP A 317 18.66 17.85 16.32
N LEU A 318 17.36 17.54 16.46
CA LEU A 318 16.86 16.51 17.39
C LEU A 318 17.40 15.11 17.06
N LEU A 319 17.40 14.70 15.79
CA LEU A 319 17.96 13.41 15.38
C LEU A 319 19.47 13.35 15.63
N THR A 320 20.18 14.45 15.35
CA THR A 320 21.64 14.53 15.53
C THR A 320 21.99 14.33 17.00
N THR A 321 21.37 15.11 17.91
CA THR A 321 21.55 14.95 19.36
C THR A 321 21.09 13.58 19.88
N LYS A 322 19.99 13.01 19.39
CA LYS A 322 19.49 11.68 19.78
C LYS A 322 20.48 10.55 19.44
N TYR A 323 21.11 10.59 18.27
CA TYR A 323 21.95 9.48 17.78
C TYR A 323 23.46 9.67 18.01
N GLU A 324 23.96 10.90 18.16
CA GLU A 324 25.34 11.14 18.62
C GLU A 324 25.53 10.68 20.08
N ASN A 325 24.57 10.95 20.95
CA ASN A 325 24.64 10.49 22.35
C ASN A 325 24.53 8.96 22.49
N LYS A 326 23.92 8.26 21.51
CA LYS A 326 23.86 6.78 21.49
C LYS A 326 25.16 6.12 21.03
N SER A 327 26.01 6.78 20.22
CA SER A 327 27.30 6.20 19.81
C SER A 327 28.36 6.28 20.91
N GLY A 328 28.34 7.33 21.74
CA GLY A 328 29.26 7.50 22.88
C GLY A 328 29.08 6.48 24.01
N LYS A 329 27.87 5.90 24.17
CA LYS A 329 27.57 4.93 25.25
C LYS A 329 28.02 3.48 25.00
N LYS A 330 28.73 3.19 23.91
CA LYS A 330 29.24 1.83 23.60
C LYS A 330 30.71 1.59 24.00
N GLY A 331 31.26 2.40 24.92
CA GLY A 331 32.67 2.35 25.30
C GLY A 331 32.95 2.80 26.74
N ALA A 332 32.03 2.51 27.66
CA ALA A 332 32.20 2.69 29.11
C ALA A 332 31.83 1.37 29.81
#